data_AF-A0A6M1YMW8-F1
#
_entry.id   AF-A0A6M1YMW8-F1
#
_cell.length_a   1.000
_cell.length_b   1.000
_cell.length_c   1.000
_cell.angle_alpha   90.00
_cell.angle_beta   90.00
_cell.angle_gamma   90.00
#
_symmetry.space_group_name_H-M   'P 1'
#
loop_
_entity.id
_entity.type
_entity.pdbx_description
1 polymer ?
#
loop_
_entity_poly.entity_id
_entity_poly.type
_entity_poly.pdbx_seq_one_letter_code
_entity_poly.pdbx_strand_id
1 'polypeptide(L)' 'MFSIAKLFGRSPFAPLQSHMEKVSDCTLLLDPLFMALKEKNYEKIIVIKKSNTKKEQIAKL' A
#
# COMPACT_ATOMS: atom_id res chain seq x y z
N MET A 1 -33.38 -1.24 5.35
CA MET A 1 -33.53 -1.93 4.06
C MET A 1 -32.36 -1.52 3.16
N PHE A 2 -31.44 -2.44 2.85
CA PHE A 2 -30.31 -2.16 1.96
C PHE A 2 -30.82 -2.19 0.51
N SER A 3 -30.94 -1.01 -0.11
CA SER A 3 -31.34 -0.89 -1.52
C SER A 3 -30.14 -1.13 -2.44
N ILE A 4 -30.37 -1.82 -3.56
CA ILE A 4 -29.36 -2.08 -4.60
C ILE A 4 -28.75 -0.77 -5.14
N ALA A 5 -29.51 0.33 -5.11
CA ALA A 5 -29.04 1.67 -5.50
C ALA A 5 -27.97 2.22 -4.54
N LYS A 6 -27.96 1.78 -3.28
CA LYS A 6 -26.92 2.14 -2.28
C LYS A 6 -25.64 1.31 -2.46
N LEU A 7 -25.74 0.16 -3.15
CA LEU A 7 -24.62 -0.70 -3.54
C LEU A 7 -23.94 -0.19 -4.83
N PHE A 8 -24.72 0.29 -5.80
CA PHE A 8 -24.24 0.77 -7.11
C PHE A 8 -24.04 2.30 -7.19
N GLY A 9 -24.42 3.06 -6.15
CA GLY A 9 -24.14 4.50 -6.05
C GLY A 9 -22.66 4.83 -5.79
N ARG A 10 -21.83 3.82 -5.51
CA ARG A 10 -20.37 3.88 -5.55
C ARG A 10 -19.90 2.86 -6.57
N SER A 11 -18.89 3.22 -7.37
CA SER A 11 -18.30 2.31 -8.36
C SER A 11 -18.03 0.94 -7.71
N PRO A 12 -18.46 -0.18 -8.32
CA PRO A 12 -18.13 -1.52 -7.80
C PRO A 12 -16.62 -1.78 -7.78
N PHE A 13 -15.85 -0.92 -8.47
CA PHE A 13 -14.39 -0.93 -8.47
C PHE A 13 -13.77 -0.06 -7.38
N ALA A 14 -14.53 0.75 -6.63
CA ALA A 14 -13.97 1.64 -5.61
C ALA A 14 -13.14 0.89 -4.54
N PRO A 15 -13.57 -0.28 -4.02
CA PRO A 15 -12.73 -1.07 -3.12
C PRO A 15 -11.44 -1.57 -3.77
N LEU A 16 -11.51 -1.96 -5.05
CA LEU A 16 -10.34 -2.38 -5.83
C LEU A 16 -9.38 -1.22 -6.07
N GLN A 17 -9.90 -0.03 -6.42
CA GLN A 17 -9.10 1.19 -6.59
C GLN A 17 -8.37 1.56 -5.30
N SER A 18 -9.07 1.59 -4.16
CA SER A 18 -8.43 1.85 -2.86
C SER A 18 -7.41 0.78 -2.46
N HIS A 19 -7.60 -0.48 -2.87
CA HIS A 19 -6.58 -1.51 -2.70
C HIS A 19 -5.37 -1.26 -3.61
N MET A 20 -5.58 -0.93 -4.88
CA MET A 20 -4.51 -0.64 -5.84
C MET A 20 -3.71 0.61 -5.44
N GLU A 21 -4.34 1.62 -4.83
CA GLU A 21 -3.66 2.76 -4.23
C GLU A 21 -2.71 2.31 -3.11
N LYS A 22 -3.18 1.45 -2.20
CA LYS A 22 -2.32 0.89 -1.13
C LYS A 22 -1.16 0.05 -1.68
N VAL A 23 -1.40 -0.72 -2.75
CA VAL A 23 -0.35 -1.50 -3.42
C VAL A 23 0.69 -0.57 -4.05
N SER A 24 0.26 0.49 -4.73
CA SER A 24 1.15 1.53 -5.26
C SER A 24 1.98 2.19 -4.16
N ASP A 25 1.36 2.45 -3.02
CA ASP A 25 2.02 3.01 -1.84
C ASP A 25 3.11 2.11 -1.24
N CYS A 26 3.00 0.79 -1.39
CA CYS A 26 4.02 -0.18 -1.02
C CYS A 26 5.15 -0.24 -2.05
N THR A 27 4.83 -0.18 -3.35
CA THR A 27 5.86 -0.28 -4.41
C THR A 27 6.74 0.97 -4.47
N LEU A 28 6.20 2.15 -4.17
CA LEU A 28 6.97 3.40 -4.08
C LEU A 28 8.04 3.37 -2.96
N LEU A 29 7.94 2.47 -1.98
CA LEU A 29 8.94 2.30 -0.94
C LEU A 29 10.13 1.43 -1.38
N LEU A 30 10.09 0.82 -2.57
CA LEU A 30 11.20 0.05 -3.13
C LEU A 30 12.35 0.95 -3.55
N ASP A 31 12.08 2.08 -4.19
CA ASP A 31 13.12 3.05 -4.58
C ASP A 31 13.98 3.52 -3.40
N PRO A 32 13.42 4.05 -2.30
CA PRO A 32 14.23 4.45 -1.15
C PRO A 32 14.91 3.26 -0.45
N LEU A 33 14.34 2.04 -0.53
CA LEU A 33 14.99 0.84 -0.02
C LEU A 33 16.25 0.51 -0.83
N PHE A 34 16.17 0.54 -2.16
CA PHE A 34 17.31 0.28 -3.04
C PHE A 34 18.37 1.38 -2.94
N MET A 35 17.98 2.65 -2.77
CA MET A 35 18.92 3.72 -2.46
C MET A 35 19.65 3.48 -1.12
N ALA A 36 18.91 3.14 -0.06
CA ALA A 36 19.52 2.84 1.24
C ALA A 36 20.45 1.62 1.20
N LEU A 37 20.12 0.61 0.38
CA LEU A 37 21.00 -0.53 0.09
C LEU A 37 22.28 -0.10 -0.61
N LYS A 38 22.19 0.75 -1.64
CA LYS A 38 23.36 1.30 -2.35
C LYS A 38 24.27 2.10 -1.42
N GLU A 39 23.69 2.89 -0.52
CA GLU A 39 24.42 3.69 0.48
C GLU A 39 24.93 2.86 1.67
N LYS A 40 24.62 1.55 1.74
CA LYS A 40 24.87 0.69 2.91
C LYS A 40 24.34 1.28 4.22
N ASN A 41 23.26 2.07 4.14
CA ASN A 41 22.65 2.71 5.30
C ASN A 41 21.65 1.75 5.96
N TYR A 42 22.17 0.86 6.81
CA TYR A 42 21.40 -0.20 7.45
C TYR A 42 20.30 0.31 8.39
N GLU A 43 20.50 1.46 9.03
CA GLU A 43 19.46 2.08 9.88
C GLU A 43 18.24 2.49 9.04
N LYS A 44 18.50 3.14 7.90
CA LYS A 44 17.46 3.55 6.95
C LYS A 44 16.72 2.34 6.35
N ILE A 45 17.44 1.24 6.08
CA ILE A 45 16.84 -0.03 5.63
C ILE A 45 15.87 -0.60 6.68
N ILE A 46 16.24 -0.61 7.97
CA ILE A 46 15.39 -1.13 9.05
C ILE A 46 14.09 -0.31 9.18
N VAL A 47 14.19 1.02 9.09
CA VAL A 47 13.04 1.94 9.15
C VAL A 47 12.11 1.74 7.95
N ILE A 48 12.66 1.63 6.74
CA ILE A 48 11.87 1.43 5.52
C ILE A 48 11.18 0.06 5.54
N LYS A 49 11.89 -1.00 5.94
CA LYS A 49 11.31 -2.35 6.07
C LYS A 49 10.11 -2.36 7.04
N LYS A 50 10.26 -1.74 8.21
CA LYS A 50 9.19 -1.70 9.23
C LYS A 50 7.96 -0.93 8.74
N SER A 51 8.16 0.09 7.91
CA SER A 51 7.08 0.84 7.28
C SER A 51 6.39 0.03 6.17
N ASN A 52 7.15 -0.70 5.37
CA ASN A 52 6.63 -1.56 4.29
C ASN A 52 5.77 -2.71 4.83
N THR A 53 6.24 -3.43 5.86
CA THR A 53 5.48 -4.55 6.45
C THR A 53 4.13 -4.10 7.01
N LYS A 54 4.05 -2.92 7.63
CA LYS A 54 2.78 -2.37 8.13
C LYS A 54 1.81 -2.04 7.00
N LYS A 55 2.28 -1.40 5.93
CA LYS A 55 1.45 -1.05 4.78
C LYS A 55 0.95 -2.30 4.05
N GLU A 56 1.81 -3.31 3.88
CA GLU A 56 1.46 -4.58 3.26
C GLU A 56 0.39 -5.34 4.06
N GLN A 57 0.47 -5.35 5.40
CA GLN A 57 -0.55 -5.97 6.24
C GLN A 57 -1.93 -5.31 6.11
N ILE A 58 -1.99 -3.99 5.87
CA ILE A 58 -3.23 -3.23 5.67
C ILE A 58 -3.77 -3.35 4.24
N ALA A 59 -2.91 -3.76 3.30
CA ALA A 59 -3.25 -4.01 1.92
C ALA A 59 -3.71 -5.47 1.67
N LYS A 60 -3.55 -6.39 2.63
CA LYS A 60 -4.11 -7.75 2.48
C LYS A 60 -5.63 -7.70 2.31
N LEU A 61 -6.11 -8.33 1.25
CA LEU A 61 -7.53 -8.51 0.92
C LEU A 61 -8.27 -9.28 2.01
#